data_AF-A0A5R8YGU8-F1
#
_entry.id   AF-A0A5R8YGU8-F1
#
_cell.length_a   1.000
_cell.length_b   1.000
_cell.length_c   1.000
_cell.angle_alpha   90.00
_cell.angle_beta   90.00
_cell.angle_gamma   90.00
#
_symmetry.space_group_name_H-M   'P 1'
#
loop_
_entity.id
_entity.type
_entity.pdbx_description
1 polymer ?
#
loop_
_entity_poly.entity_id
_entity_poly.type
_entity_poly.pdbx_seq_one_letter_code
_entity_poly.pdbx_strand_id
1 'polypeptide(L)'
;MRGIVKQFPGVRALNGVDLDVRVGEVHCLLGQNGAGKSTLIKTLAGAHQPDEGTITFDGQEVRLTSPTAAIRQGIATIYQELDLVDGLSVAENIYLGHERARLGFSRRGEAERAAAELLKRLGHGEIRPRM
;
A
#
# COMPACT_ATOMS: atom_id res chain seq x y z
N MET A 1 5.09 -6.88 13.60
CA MET A 1 3.74 -7.26 14.07
C MET A 1 3.87 -8.35 15.12
N ARG A 2 3.15 -8.24 16.24
CA ARG A 2 3.16 -9.25 17.31
C ARG A 2 1.76 -9.60 17.79
N GLY A 3 1.47 -10.90 17.93
CA GLY A 3 0.24 -11.43 18.51
C GLY A 3 -1.03 -11.04 17.78
N ILE A 4 -0.98 -10.84 16.46
CA ILE A 4 -2.09 -10.25 15.71
C ILE A 4 -3.27 -11.21 15.63
N VAL A 5 -4.42 -10.75 16.10
CA VAL A 5 -5.71 -11.43 15.97
C VAL A 5 -6.64 -10.62 15.10
N LYS A 6 -7.35 -11.30 14.20
CA LYS A 6 -8.45 -10.71 13.43
C LYS A 6 -9.58 -11.71 13.26
N GLN A 7 -10.76 -11.29 13.68
CA GLN A 7 -12.01 -12.03 13.63
C GLN A 7 -12.99 -11.29 12.72
N PHE A 8 -13.72 -12.08 11.93
CA PHE A 8 -14.90 -11.67 11.20
C PHE A 8 -16.06 -12.56 11.66
N PRO A 9 -17.33 -12.20 11.37
CA PRO A 9 -18.46 -13.05 11.73
C PRO A 9 -18.26 -14.49 11.24
N GLY A 10 -18.20 -15.43 12.19
CA GLY A 10 -18.04 -16.86 11.91
C GLY A 10 -16.62 -17.35 11.59
N VAL A 11 -15.59 -16.49 11.56
CA VAL A 11 -14.22 -16.91 11.24
C VAL A 11 -13.15 -16.11 11.98
N ARG A 12 -12.20 -16.81 12.61
CA ARG A 12 -10.96 -16.22 13.12
C ARG A 12 -9.90 -16.26 12.02
N ALA A 13 -9.81 -15.19 11.24
CA ALA A 13 -8.92 -15.10 10.07
C ALA A 13 -7.44 -14.97 10.42
N LEU A 14 -7.11 -14.35 11.56
CA LEU A 14 -5.75 -14.33 12.12
C LEU A 14 -5.82 -14.74 13.60
N ASN A 15 -4.90 -15.60 14.03
CA ASN A 15 -4.91 -16.19 15.37
C ASN A 15 -3.52 -16.07 16.02
N GLY A 16 -3.20 -14.90 16.56
CA GLY A 16 -1.94 -14.66 17.27
C GLY A 16 -0.73 -14.66 16.33
N VAL A 17 -0.83 -14.01 15.17
CA VAL A 17 0.21 -14.04 14.14
C VAL A 17 1.34 -13.05 14.47
N ASP A 18 2.57 -13.53 14.38
CA ASP A 18 3.78 -12.72 14.44
C ASP A 18 4.40 -12.57 13.05
N LEU A 19 4.89 -11.37 12.73
CA LEU A 19 5.64 -11.09 11.50
C LEU A 19 6.67 -10.00 11.79
N ASP A 20 7.94 -10.28 11.51
CA ASP A 20 9.04 -9.32 11.56
C ASP A 20 9.66 -9.19 10.18
N VAL A 21 9.84 -7.95 9.71
CA VAL A 21 10.43 -7.63 8.41
C VAL A 21 11.41 -6.50 8.63
N ARG A 22 12.67 -6.71 8.28
CA ARG A 22 13.73 -5.71 8.46
C ARG A 22 14.02 -4.96 7.18
N VAL A 23 14.71 -3.82 7.34
CA VAL A 23 15.14 -2.98 6.21
C VAL A 23 16.00 -3.81 5.26
N GLY A 24 15.64 -3.79 3.97
CA GLY A 24 16.35 -4.51 2.90
C GLY A 24 15.93 -5.97 2.73
N GLU A 25 15.02 -6.49 3.55
CA GLU A 25 14.51 -7.86 3.41
C GLU A 25 13.32 -7.91 2.46
N VAL A 26 13.23 -9.04 1.73
CA VAL A 26 12.05 -9.39 0.93
C VAL A 26 11.52 -10.71 1.47
N HIS A 27 10.27 -10.70 1.92
CA HIS A 27 9.60 -11.87 2.50
C HIS A 27 8.49 -12.36 1.57
N CYS A 28 8.35 -13.67 1.46
CA CYS A 28 7.26 -14.30 0.74
C CYS A 28 6.27 -14.92 1.74
N LEU A 29 5.02 -14.44 1.74
CA LEU A 29 3.96 -14.98 2.58
C LEU A 29 3.20 -16.07 1.80
N LEU A 30 3.47 -17.33 2.16
CA LEU A 30 2.88 -18.51 1.51
C LEU A 30 1.83 -19.17 2.40
N GLY A 31 0.87 -19.85 1.76
CA GLY A 31 -0.21 -20.56 2.44
C GLY A 31 -1.41 -20.78 1.53
N GLN A 32 -2.31 -21.70 1.91
CA GLN A 32 -3.51 -22.02 1.13
C GLN A 32 -4.49 -20.83 1.05
N ASN A 33 -5.44 -20.90 0.11
CA ASN A 33 -6.55 -19.95 0.08
C ASN A 33 -7.34 -20.03 1.39
N GLY A 34 -7.69 -18.87 1.96
CA GLY A 34 -8.33 -18.81 3.27
C GLY A 34 -7.38 -18.84 4.48
N ALA A 35 -6.07 -19.05 4.29
CA ALA A 35 -5.09 -19.06 5.40
C ALA A 35 -4.83 -17.69 6.07
N GLY A 36 -5.62 -16.65 5.75
CA GLY A 36 -5.48 -15.33 6.36
C GLY A 36 -4.43 -14.40 5.73
N LYS A 37 -3.71 -14.82 4.69
CA LYS A 37 -2.65 -14.01 4.05
C LYS A 37 -3.10 -12.60 3.66
N SER A 38 -4.18 -12.50 2.89
CA SER A 38 -4.72 -11.21 2.47
C SER A 38 -5.27 -10.40 3.64
N THR A 39 -5.77 -11.07 4.69
CA THR A 39 -6.19 -10.41 5.94
C THR A 39 -4.99 -9.80 6.65
N LEU A 40 -3.87 -10.52 6.75
CA LEU A 40 -2.64 -10.01 7.38
C LEU A 40 -2.12 -8.76 6.66
N ILE A 41 -2.07 -8.80 5.33
CA ILE A 41 -1.65 -7.66 4.51
C ILE A 41 -2.64 -6.49 4.67
N LYS A 42 -3.95 -6.73 4.62
CA LYS A 42 -4.97 -5.67 4.86
C LYS A 42 -4.89 -5.09 6.27
N THR A 43 -4.53 -5.88 7.26
CA THR A 43 -4.32 -5.41 8.64
C THR A 43 -3.07 -4.53 8.73
N LEU A 44 -1.94 -4.95 8.12
CA LEU A 44 -0.74 -4.12 8.04
C LEU A 44 -0.98 -2.83 7.23
N ALA A 45 -1.83 -2.89 6.21
CA ALA A 45 -2.22 -1.73 5.42
C ALA A 45 -3.23 -0.81 6.13
N GLY A 46 -3.69 -1.14 7.35
CA GLY A 46 -4.71 -0.35 8.05
C GLY A 46 -6.12 -0.41 7.44
N ALA A 47 -6.36 -1.29 6.46
CA ALA A 47 -7.70 -1.54 5.91
C ALA A 47 -8.58 -2.34 6.88
N HIS A 48 -7.96 -3.14 7.76
CA HIS A 48 -8.62 -3.80 8.88
C HIS A 48 -7.87 -3.51 10.17
N GLN A 49 -8.59 -3.16 11.23
CA GLN A 49 -7.98 -3.05 12.56
C GLN A 49 -7.79 -4.45 13.15
N PRO A 50 -6.62 -4.78 13.72
CA PRO A 50 -6.48 -6.00 14.51
C PRO A 50 -7.41 -5.90 15.74
N ASP A 51 -7.96 -7.03 16.17
CA ASP A 51 -8.77 -7.10 17.39
C ASP A 51 -7.87 -7.25 18.63
N GLU A 52 -6.69 -7.85 18.46
CA GLU A 52 -5.64 -7.97 19.48
C GLU A 52 -4.24 -7.90 18.83
N GLY A 53 -3.22 -7.66 19.66
CA GLY A 53 -1.82 -7.57 19.24
C GLY A 53 -1.37 -6.15 18.90
N THR A 54 -0.10 -6.01 18.50
CA THR A 54 0.51 -4.71 18.23
C THR A 54 1.28 -4.69 16.90
N ILE A 55 1.31 -3.52 16.27
CA ILE A 55 2.08 -3.24 15.07
C ILE A 55 3.15 -2.22 15.43
N THR A 56 4.41 -2.55 15.18
CA THR A 56 5.54 -1.63 15.32
C THR A 56 6.13 -1.35 13.94
N PHE A 57 6.47 -0.09 13.69
CA PHE A 57 7.13 0.38 12.48
C PHE A 57 8.26 1.34 12.89
N ASP A 58 9.47 1.12 12.37
CA ASP A 58 10.68 1.86 12.78
C ASP A 58 10.87 2.00 14.31
N GLY A 59 10.58 0.90 15.02
CA GLY A 59 10.72 0.81 16.48
C GLY A 59 9.62 1.51 17.29
N GLN A 60 8.64 2.14 16.65
CA GLN A 60 7.50 2.79 17.31
C GLN A 60 6.24 1.95 17.14
N GLU A 61 5.45 1.84 18.21
CA GLU A 61 4.10 1.26 18.09
C GLU A 61 3.22 2.21 17.28
N VAL A 62 2.55 1.68 16.26
CA VAL A 62 1.71 2.46 15.35
C VAL A 62 0.30 1.92 15.33
N ARG A 63 -0.67 2.84 15.32
CA ARG A 63 -2.07 2.54 15.05
C ARG A 63 -2.44 3.02 13.66
N LEU A 64 -2.49 2.10 12.71
CA LEU A 64 -2.78 2.38 11.31
C LEU A 64 -4.29 2.41 11.10
N THR A 65 -4.93 3.55 11.34
CA THR A 65 -6.39 3.68 11.35
C THR A 65 -7.05 3.61 9.96
N SER A 66 -6.27 3.76 8.90
CA SER A 66 -6.71 3.67 7.51
C SER A 66 -5.54 3.36 6.56
N PRO A 67 -5.82 2.96 5.32
CA PRO A 67 -4.81 2.86 4.26
C PRO A 67 -4.00 4.14 4.05
N THR A 68 -4.67 5.30 4.08
CA THR A 68 -3.98 6.60 3.97
C THR A 68 -3.05 6.85 5.15
N ALA A 69 -3.43 6.44 6.36
CA ALA A 69 -2.56 6.55 7.54
C ALA A 69 -1.32 5.65 7.43
N ALA A 70 -1.48 4.43 6.91
CA ALA A 70 -0.36 3.52 6.63
C ALA A 70 0.59 4.10 5.59
N ILE A 71 0.08 4.62 4.47
CA ILE A 71 0.89 5.25 3.42
C ILE A 71 1.68 6.45 3.98
N ARG A 72 1.07 7.28 4.82
CA ARG A 72 1.74 8.42 5.46
C ARG A 72 2.90 7.99 6.38
N GLN A 73 2.83 6.79 6.94
CA GLN A 73 3.91 6.18 7.72
C GLN A 73 4.96 5.46 6.84
N GLY A 74 4.79 5.44 5.51
CA GLY A 74 5.70 4.75 4.59
C GLY A 74 5.34 3.28 4.32
N ILE A 75 4.17 2.82 4.77
CA ILE A 75 3.67 1.47 4.51
C ILE A 75 2.73 1.52 3.31
N ALA A 76 3.24 1.13 2.14
CA ALA A 76 2.47 1.02 0.92
C ALA A 76 2.04 -0.42 0.63
N THR A 77 0.85 -0.62 0.08
CA THR A 77 0.33 -1.94 -0.33
C THR A 77 -0.19 -1.86 -1.75
N ILE A 78 0.23 -2.80 -2.59
CA ILE A 78 -0.30 -2.98 -3.95
C ILE A 78 -1.35 -4.08 -3.88
N TYR A 79 -2.59 -3.77 -4.28
CA TYR A 79 -3.69 -4.73 -4.31
C TYR A 79 -3.72 -5.48 -5.65
N GLN A 80 -4.33 -6.66 -5.66
CA GLN A 80 -4.28 -7.58 -6.82
C GLN A 80 -5.09 -7.09 -8.02
N GLU A 81 -6.14 -6.31 -7.78
CA GLU A 81 -6.93 -5.65 -8.82
C GLU A 81 -6.42 -4.22 -8.97
N LEU A 82 -5.76 -3.96 -10.10
CA LEU A 82 -5.27 -2.64 -10.47
C LEU A 82 -6.34 -1.97 -11.33
N ASP A 83 -7.17 -1.14 -10.72
CA ASP A 83 -8.10 -0.32 -11.47
C ASP A 83 -7.40 0.96 -11.92
N LEU A 84 -7.34 1.15 -13.24
CA LEU A 84 -6.98 2.42 -13.84
C LEU A 84 -8.24 3.27 -13.96
N VAL A 85 -8.08 4.59 -13.88
CA VAL A 85 -9.14 5.52 -14.25
C VAL A 85 -8.98 5.82 -15.74
N ASP A 86 -9.84 5.21 -16.56
CA ASP A 86 -9.76 5.25 -18.04
C ASP A 86 -9.80 6.68 -18.65
N GLY A 87 -10.23 7.68 -17.88
CA GLY A 87 -10.25 9.10 -18.29
C GLY A 87 -9.04 9.92 -17.86
N LEU A 88 -8.10 9.33 -17.12
CA LEU A 88 -6.89 9.98 -16.65
C LEU A 88 -5.70 9.53 -17.46
N SER A 89 -4.78 10.47 -17.74
CA SER A 89 -3.50 10.11 -18.33
C SER A 89 -2.69 9.19 -17.41
N VAL A 90 -1.68 8.52 -17.94
CA VAL A 90 -0.74 7.71 -17.13
C VAL A 90 -0.16 8.51 -15.96
N ALA A 91 0.25 9.77 -16.19
CA ALA A 91 0.76 10.63 -15.12
C ALA A 91 -0.30 10.91 -14.05
N GLU A 92 -1.54 11.17 -14.46
CA GLU A 92 -2.65 11.44 -13.54
C GLU A 92 -3.05 10.20 -12.74
N ASN A 93 -3.02 9.01 -13.34
CA ASN A 93 -3.20 7.74 -12.63
C ASN A 93 -2.07 7.50 -11.60
N ILE A 94 -0.81 7.71 -11.98
CA ILE A 94 0.34 7.50 -11.07
C ILE A 94 0.27 8.42 -9.83
N TYR A 95 -0.16 9.66 -10.01
CA TYR A 95 -0.21 10.67 -8.94
C TYR A 95 -1.60 10.87 -8.34
N LEU A 96 -2.56 9.98 -8.61
CA LEU A 96 -3.92 10.09 -8.09
C LEU A 96 -3.91 9.99 -6.55
N GLY A 97 -4.53 10.97 -5.88
CA GLY A 97 -4.51 11.11 -4.41
C GLY A 97 -3.20 11.66 -3.84
N HIS A 98 -2.20 11.87 -4.69
CA HIS A 98 -0.89 12.46 -4.39
C HIS A 98 -0.53 13.51 -5.45
N GLU A 99 -1.52 14.30 -5.85
CA GLU A 99 -1.41 15.23 -6.97
C GLU A 99 -0.30 16.24 -6.69
N ARG A 100 0.55 16.45 -7.70
CA ARG A 100 1.58 17.49 -7.64
C ARG A 100 0.91 18.85 -7.85
N ALA A 101 0.36 19.40 -6.79
CA ALA A 101 -0.33 20.68 -6.78
C ALA A 101 0.35 21.68 -5.86
N ARG A 102 0.28 22.97 -6.20
CA ARG A 102 0.70 24.07 -5.33
C ARG A 102 -0.38 25.14 -5.29
N LEU A 103 -0.80 25.52 -4.09
CA LEU A 103 -1.87 26.50 -3.88
C LEU A 103 -3.17 26.14 -4.62
N GLY A 104 -3.50 24.85 -4.72
CA GLY A 104 -4.69 24.37 -5.43
C GLY A 104 -4.54 24.23 -6.94
N PHE A 105 -3.41 24.65 -7.52
CA PHE A 105 -3.16 24.52 -8.97
C PHE A 105 -2.34 23.26 -9.28
N SER A 106 -2.88 22.40 -10.14
CA SER A 106 -2.20 21.20 -10.62
C SER A 106 -1.00 21.56 -11.49
N ARG A 107 0.15 20.97 -11.20
CA ARG A 107 1.40 21.14 -11.95
C ARG A 107 1.61 19.96 -12.90
N ARG A 108 0.73 19.85 -13.89
CA ARG A 108 0.74 18.75 -14.88
C ARG A 108 2.10 18.49 -15.50
N GLY A 109 2.80 19.53 -15.97
CA GLY A 109 4.14 19.36 -16.56
C GLY A 109 5.22 18.89 -15.57
N GLU A 110 5.02 19.04 -14.26
CA GLU A 110 5.89 18.45 -13.23
C GLU A 110 5.55 16.96 -13.01
N ALA A 111 4.26 16.63 -12.92
CA ALA A 111 3.77 15.26 -12.83
C ALA A 111 4.21 14.42 -14.03
N GLU A 112 4.05 14.92 -15.25
CA GLU A 112 4.47 14.23 -16.48
C GLU A 112 5.97 13.92 -16.50
N ARG A 113 6.83 14.89 -16.17
CA ARG A 113 8.28 14.69 -16.12
C ARG A 113 8.66 13.64 -15.09
N ALA A 114 8.06 13.71 -13.91
CA ALA A 114 8.36 12.75 -12.86
C ALA A 114 7.79 11.35 -13.16
N ALA A 115 6.64 11.25 -13.82
CA ALA A 115 6.11 9.99 -14.33
C ALA A 115 7.04 9.38 -15.39
N ALA A 116 7.57 10.17 -16.33
CA ALA A 116 8.54 9.69 -17.32
C ALA A 116 9.80 9.09 -16.66
N GLU A 117 10.33 9.75 -15.63
CA GLU A 117 11.50 9.23 -14.89
C GLU A 117 11.17 7.94 -14.12
N LEU A 118 9.98 7.83 -13.52
CA LEU A 118 9.53 6.60 -12.87
C LEU A 118 9.39 5.45 -13.86
N LEU A 119 8.72 5.68 -14.99
CA LEU A 119 8.53 4.69 -16.04
C LEU A 119 9.87 4.22 -16.61
N LYS A 120 10.82 5.14 -16.85
CA LYS A 120 12.18 4.80 -17.28
C LYS A 120 12.91 3.92 -16.26
N ARG A 121 12.81 4.24 -14.96
CA ARG A 121 13.40 3.42 -13.88
C ARG A 121 12.79 2.03 -13.78
N LEU A 122 11.52 1.88 -14.15
CA LEU A 122 10.81 0.61 -14.20
C LEU A 122 11.03 -0.16 -15.52
N GLY A 123 11.82 0.39 -16.46
CA GLY A 123 12.11 -0.25 -17.75
C GLY A 123 11.07 0.01 -18.84
N HIS A 124 10.14 0.95 -18.63
CA HIS A 124 9.02 1.25 -19.51
C HIS A 124 9.07 2.67 -20.10
N GLY A 125 10.25 3.09 -20.58
CA GLY A 125 10.46 4.44 -21.12
C GLY A 125 9.67 4.76 -22.39
N GLU A 126 9.11 3.73 -23.04
CA GLU A 126 8.21 3.83 -24.19
C GLU A 126 6.82 4.36 -23.84
N ILE A 127 6.38 4.19 -22.59
CA ILE A 127 5.04 4.63 -22.15
C ILE A 127 5.04 6.15 -22.01
N ARG A 128 4.11 6.81 -22.71
CA ARG A 128 3.99 8.27 -22.67
C ARG A 128 3.14 8.69 -21.47
N PRO A 129 3.64 9.58 -20.59
CA PRO A 129 2.88 10.03 -19.42
C PRO A 129 1.56 10.76 -19.70
N ARG A 130 1.39 11.28 -20.93
CA ARG A 130 0.19 12.02 -21.37
C ARG A 130 -0.87 11.14 -22.04
N MET A 131 -0.55 9.88 -22.32
CA MET A 131 -1.49 8.95 -22.95
C MET A 131 -2.58 8.57 -21.96
#